data_AF-A0A3P7JVU3-F1
#
_entry.id   AF-A0A3P7JVU3-F1
#
_cell.length_a   1.000
_cell.length_b   1.000
_cell.length_c   1.000
_cell.angle_alpha   90.00
_cell.angle_beta   90.00
_cell.angle_gamma   90.00
#
_symmetry.space_group_name_H-M   'P 1'
#
loop_
_entity.id
_entity.type
_entity.pdbx_description
1 polymer ?
#
loop_
_entity_poly.entity_id
_entity_poly.type
_entity_poly.pdbx_seq_one_letter_code
_entity_poly.pdbx_strand_id
1 'polypeptide(L)' 'MAKELEIENEIVAQGDLVRKLKGDASATEDMKKEAIDKLLRLKLTYKEITGKDYAPPNARKQKVGF' A
#
# COMPACT_ATOMS: atom_id res chain seq x y z
N MET A 1 0.45 12.63 -16.11
CA MET A 1 0.45 11.27 -16.69
C MET A 1 1.66 10.45 -16.22
N ALA A 2 2.88 10.98 -16.15
CA ALA A 2 4.04 10.23 -15.60
C ALA A 2 3.89 9.84 -14.10
N LYS A 3 3.30 10.72 -13.29
CA LYS A 3 3.05 10.46 -11.85
C LYS A 3 2.09 9.31 -11.56
N GLU A 4 1.17 8.99 -12.49
CA GLU A 4 0.22 7.89 -12.32
C GLU A 4 0.94 6.55 -12.38
N LEU A 5 1.69 6.33 -13.47
CA LEU A 5 2.52 5.15 -13.69
C LEU A 5 3.57 4.95 -12.59
N GLU A 6 4.16 6.02 -12.08
CA GLU A 6 5.11 5.95 -10.97
C GLU A 6 4.44 5.41 -9.70
N ILE A 7 3.30 5.99 -9.32
CA ILE A 7 2.54 5.55 -8.14
C ILE A 7 2.02 4.12 -8.31
N GLU A 8 1.60 3.70 -9.51
CA GLU A 8 1.20 2.31 -9.76
C GLU A 8 2.33 1.33 -9.54
N ASN A 9 3.53 1.63 -10.07
CA ASN A 9 4.71 0.80 -9.86
C ASN A 9 5.09 0.74 -8.38
N GLU A 10 5.02 1.87 -7.67
CA GLU A 10 5.26 1.90 -6.22
C GLU A 10 4.23 1.07 -5.45
N ILE A 11 2.94 1.15 -5.81
CA ILE A 11 1.88 0.34 -5.18
C ILE A 11 2.15 -1.15 -5.37
N VAL A 12 2.56 -1.56 -6.58
CA VAL A 12 2.89 -2.96 -6.89
C VAL A 12 4.10 -3.42 -6.09
N ALA A 13 5.20 -2.65 -6.13
CA ALA A 13 6.43 -2.95 -5.40
C ALA A 13 6.17 -3.03 -3.88
N GLN A 14 5.39 -2.10 -3.36
CA GLN A 14 5.03 -2.05 -1.94
C GLN A 14 4.09 -3.20 -1.56
N GLY A 15 3.19 -3.61 -2.44
CA GLY A 15 2.31 -4.77 -2.25
C GLY A 15 3.11 -6.08 -2.14
N ASP A 16 4.13 -6.24 -2.98
CA ASP A 16 5.04 -7.38 -2.92
C ASP A 16 5.85 -7.37 -1.61
N LEU A 17 6.36 -6.19 -1.22
CA LEU A 17 7.06 -6.02 0.06
C LEU A 17 6.17 -6.39 1.24
N VAL A 18 4.91 -5.96 1.29
CA VAL A 18 3.97 -6.34 2.36
C VAL A 18 3.75 -7.85 2.39
N ARG A 19 3.66 -8.50 1.23
CA ARG A 19 3.49 -9.97 1.15
C ARG A 19 4.74 -10.69 1.63
N LYS A 20 5.93 -10.22 1.23
CA LYS A 20 7.23 -10.72 1.67
C LYS A 20 7.37 -10.55 3.18
N LEU A 21 7.19 -9.35 3.71
CA LEU A 21 7.28 -9.06 5.14
C LEU A 21 6.25 -9.84 5.96
N LYS A 22 5.03 -10.06 5.46
CA LYS A 22 4.05 -10.90 6.18
C LYS A 22 4.43 -12.39 6.19
N GLY A 23 5.05 -12.88 5.13
CA GLY A 23 5.56 -14.25 5.06
C GLY A 23 6.92 -14.43 5.77
N ASP A 24 7.63 -13.34 6.02
CA ASP A 24 8.92 -13.32 6.67
C ASP A 24 8.75 -13.27 8.20
N ALA A 25 9.29 -14.28 8.89
CA ALA A 25 9.23 -14.40 10.34
C ALA A 25 10.22 -13.46 11.06
N SER A 26 11.25 -12.97 10.37
CA SER A 26 12.23 -12.01 10.89
C SER A 26 11.75 -10.56 10.76
N ALA A 27 10.74 -10.31 9.92
CA ALA A 27 10.11 -8.99 9.82
C ALA A 27 9.31 -8.67 11.09
N THR A 28 9.57 -7.50 11.68
CA THR A 28 8.82 -7.02 12.84
C THR A 28 7.43 -6.57 12.45
N GLU A 29 6.50 -6.62 13.41
CA GLU A 29 5.13 -6.10 13.22
C GLU A 29 5.14 -4.63 12.81
N ASP A 30 6.09 -3.83 13.30
CA ASP A 30 6.28 -2.44 12.91
C ASP A 30 6.66 -2.30 11.44
N MET A 31 7.62 -3.08 10.95
CA MET A 31 7.99 -3.08 9.52
C MET A 31 6.81 -3.49 8.63
N LYS A 32 6.02 -4.48 9.07
CA LYS A 32 4.80 -4.91 8.36
C LYS A 32 3.77 -3.78 8.36
N LYS A 33 3.56 -3.10 9.48
CA LYS A 33 2.63 -1.97 9.60
C LYS A 33 3.06 -0.79 8.76
N GLU A 34 4.32 -0.37 8.84
CA GLU A 34 4.86 0.72 8.01
C GLU A 34 4.70 0.40 6.52
N ALA A 35 4.96 -0.85 6.12
CA ALA A 35 4.82 -1.25 4.75
C ALA A 35 3.35 -1.22 4.28
N ILE A 36 2.42 -1.63 5.14
CA ILE A 36 0.97 -1.56 4.89
C ILE A 36 0.50 -0.10 4.83
N ASP A 37 1.00 0.77 5.71
CA ASP A 37 0.63 2.19 5.78
C ASP A 37 1.09 2.94 4.52
N LYS A 38 2.35 2.73 4.10
CA LYS A 38 2.84 3.22 2.79
C LYS A 38 1.97 2.76 1.63
N LEU A 39 1.60 1.47 1.61
CA LEU A 39 0.75 0.92 0.56
C LEU A 39 -0.63 1.59 0.53
N LEU A 40 -1.21 1.93 1.68
CA LEU A 40 -2.48 2.64 1.77
C LEU A 40 -2.35 4.08 1.29
N ARG A 41 -1.28 4.76 1.72
CA ARG A 41 -1.02 6.15 1.33
C ARG A 41 -0.81 6.30 -0.17
N LEU A 42 -0.03 5.40 -0.79
CA LEU A 42 0.19 5.39 -2.24
C LEU A 42 -1.11 5.23 -3.03
N LYS A 43 -2.03 4.36 -2.58
CA LYS A 43 -3.35 4.21 -3.21
C LYS A 43 -4.24 5.42 -3.03
N LEU A 44 -4.15 6.08 -1.87
CA LEU A 44 -4.87 7.33 -1.63
C LEU A 44 -4.37 8.39 -2.61
N THR A 45 -3.04 8.54 -2.72
CA THR A 45 -2.42 9.46 -3.67
C THR A 45 -2.80 9.12 -5.10
N TYR A 46 -2.78 7.83 -5.49
CA TYR A 46 -3.27 7.38 -6.80
C TYR A 46 -4.71 7.81 -7.04
N LYS A 47 -5.60 7.64 -6.06
CA LYS A 47 -6.98 8.09 -6.17
C LYS A 47 -7.09 9.61 -6.29
N GLU A 48 -6.29 10.37 -5.55
CA GLU A 48 -6.29 11.83 -5.62
C GLU A 48 -5.81 12.34 -6.98
N ILE A 49 -4.82 11.69 -7.59
CA ILE A 49 -4.28 12.12 -8.89
C ILE A 49 -5.07 11.58 -10.10
N THR A 50 -5.68 10.41 -9.99
CA THR A 50 -6.38 9.74 -11.11
C THR A 50 -7.90 9.81 -11.02
N GLY A 51 -8.44 10.06 -9.83
CA GLY A 51 -9.85 9.90 -9.50
C GLY A 51 -10.31 8.44 -9.38
N LYS A 52 -9.43 7.44 -9.50
CA LYS A 52 -9.75 6.01 -9.51
C LYS A 52 -9.25 5.30 -8.25
N ASP A 53 -10.08 4.44 -7.68
CA ASP A 53 -9.73 3.67 -6.49
C ASP A 53 -8.89 2.45 -6.89
N TYR A 54 -7.66 2.36 -6.39
CA TYR A 54 -6.83 1.17 -6.57
C TYR A 54 -7.18 0.14 -5.48
N ALA A 55 -7.95 -0.88 -5.84
CA ALA A 55 -8.47 -1.88 -4.90
C ALA A 55 -7.74 -3.24 -5.02
N PRO A 56 -6.79 -3.57 -4.12
CA PRO A 56 -6.25 -4.91 -4.02
C PRO A 56 -7.00 -5.77 -3.00
N PRO A 57 -6.94 -7.10 -3.13
CA PRO A 57 -7.80 -8.06 -2.41
C PRO A 57 -7.60 -8.12 -0.88
N ASN A 58 -6.60 -7.45 -0.31
CA ASN A 58 -6.22 -7.56 1.11
C ASN A 58 -6.27 -6.25 1.89
N ALA A 59 -6.98 -5.23 1.41
CA ALA A 59 -7.23 -4.00 2.18
C ALA A 59 -8.14 -4.31 3.37
N ARG A 60 -7.56 -4.80 4.47
CA ARG A 60 -8.24 -4.84 5.77
C ARG A 60 -8.56 -3.39 6.12
N LYS A 61 -9.84 -3.00 6.01
CA LYS A 61 -10.36 -1.68 6.38
C LYS A 61 -9.89 -1.36 7.79
N GLN A 62 -8.79 -0.63 7.94
CA GLN A 62 -8.37 -0.13 9.23
C GLN A 62 -9.27 1.08 9.50
N LYS A 63 -10.11 0.92 10.52
CA LYS A 63 -10.92 2.00 11.08
C LYS A 63 -9.97 3.17 11.35
N VAL A 64 -10.09 4.24 10.57
CA VAL A 64 -9.71 5.58 11.00
C VAL A 64 -10.66 5.93 12.14
N GLY A 65 -10.26 5.55 13.35
CA GLY A 65 -10.79 6.14 14.57
C GLY A 65 -10.13 7.49 14.71
N PHE A 66 -10.96 8.54 14.71
CA PHE A 66 -10.67 9.76 15.45
C PHE A 66 -10.40 9.45 16.92
#